data_AF-A0ABD7EXS9-F1
#
_entry.id   AF-A0ABD7EXS9-F1
#
_cell.length_a   1.000
_cell.length_b   1.000
_cell.length_c   1.000
_cell.angle_alpha   90.00
_cell.angle_beta   90.00
_cell.angle_gamma   90.00
#
_symmetry.space_group_name_H-M   'P 1'
#
loop_
_entity.id
_entity.type
_entity.pdbx_description
1 polymer ?
#
loop_
_entity_poly.entity_id
_entity_poly.type
_entity_poly.pdbx_seq_one_letter_code
_entity_poly.pdbx_strand_id
1 'polypeptide(L)'
;MKNNQKELFENITISVVYGSLLIKSMPLFIFLCVIFSAWQLWENHSEISIKFKWTWKLFVSSALALFIAKIISIHHFNHKYGIYPEYLNYSISVWTIITAITFLTLPILWHILKLMIEGRNAPLFKSFKKGIYAITLLIMWGLIIKAYDKATEYDRWPLMLDAYSYSDCKTSQGSIAIRKDDTTCYRFILSYPLKIEMQEYPSPKP
;
A
#
# COMPACT_ATOMS: atom_id res chain seq x y z
N MET A 1 -16.74 32.52 17.36
CA MET A 1 -15.48 33.18 16.94
C MET A 1 -14.45 32.22 16.34
N LYS A 2 -14.14 31.07 16.96
CA LYS A 2 -13.15 30.09 16.44
C LYS A 2 -13.45 29.56 15.02
N ASN A 3 -14.72 29.28 14.68
CA ASN A 3 -15.09 28.78 13.34
C ASN A 3 -14.91 29.82 12.22
N ASN A 4 -15.27 31.09 12.44
CA ASN A 4 -15.12 32.12 11.41
C ASN A 4 -13.66 32.43 11.10
N GLN A 5 -12.77 32.45 12.11
CA GLN A 5 -11.33 32.65 11.86
C GLN A 5 -10.71 31.48 11.11
N LYS A 6 -11.19 30.26 11.38
CA LYS A 6 -10.74 29.03 10.71
C LYS A 6 -11.17 28.99 9.24
N GLU A 7 -12.43 29.30 8.94
CA GLU A 7 -12.90 29.46 7.55
C GLU A 7 -12.16 30.57 6.80
N LEU A 8 -11.87 31.69 7.47
CA LEU A 8 -11.16 32.81 6.85
C LEU A 8 -9.71 32.44 6.49
N PHE A 9 -9.00 31.76 7.38
CA PHE A 9 -7.63 31.30 7.15
C PHE A 9 -7.57 30.18 6.09
N GLU A 10 -8.56 29.29 6.08
CA GLU A 10 -8.71 28.27 5.04
C GLU A 10 -8.94 28.92 3.66
N ASN A 11 -9.83 29.91 3.57
CA ASN A 11 -10.10 30.64 2.33
C ASN A 11 -8.86 31.42 1.84
N ILE A 12 -8.12 32.08 2.74
CA ILE A 12 -6.87 32.76 2.39
C ILE A 12 -5.86 31.78 1.80
N THR A 13 -5.73 30.60 2.39
CA THR A 13 -4.74 29.61 1.93
C THR A 13 -5.15 29.00 0.60
N ILE A 14 -6.45 28.75 0.39
CA ILE A 14 -7.01 28.35 -0.91
C ILE A 14 -6.72 29.41 -1.97
N SER A 15 -6.86 30.70 -1.64
CA SER A 15 -6.52 31.81 -2.54
C SER A 15 -5.02 31.87 -2.87
N VAL A 16 -4.13 31.56 -1.93
CA VAL A 16 -2.68 31.46 -2.17
C VAL A 16 -2.34 30.30 -3.11
N VAL A 17 -2.95 29.13 -2.88
CA VAL A 17 -2.82 27.97 -3.78
C VAL A 17 -3.33 28.33 -5.19
N TYR A 18 -4.45 29.04 -5.31
CA TYR A 18 -4.97 29.51 -6.60
C TYR A 18 -4.05 30.54 -7.27
N GLY A 19 -3.50 31.48 -6.50
CA GLY A 19 -2.53 32.47 -6.99
C GLY A 19 -1.28 31.82 -7.61
N SER A 20 -0.82 30.70 -7.06
CA SER A 20 0.32 29.95 -7.63
C SER A 20 0.04 29.40 -9.05
N LEU A 21 -1.22 29.04 -9.32
CA LEU A 21 -1.71 28.59 -10.62
C LEU A 21 -1.74 29.74 -11.63
N LEU A 22 -2.15 30.94 -11.19
CA LEU A 22 -2.16 32.16 -12.01
C LEU A 22 -0.76 32.62 -12.43
N ILE A 23 0.25 32.35 -11.62
CA ILE A 23 1.67 32.65 -11.92
C ILE A 23 2.30 31.55 -12.82
N LYS A 24 1.50 30.57 -13.29
CA LYS A 24 1.92 29.43 -14.13
C LYS A 24 3.03 28.56 -13.51
N SER A 25 3.25 28.63 -12.20
CA SER A 25 4.26 27.81 -11.52
C SER A 25 3.65 26.48 -11.08
N MET A 26 3.64 25.50 -11.99
CA MET A 26 3.15 24.14 -11.69
C MET A 26 3.86 23.47 -10.50
N PRO A 27 5.19 23.57 -10.31
CA PRO A 27 5.87 22.98 -9.16
C PRO A 27 5.41 23.60 -7.84
N LEU A 28 5.27 24.93 -7.81
CA LEU A 28 4.80 25.67 -6.63
C LEU A 28 3.35 25.30 -6.30
N PHE A 29 2.49 25.17 -7.32
CA PHE A 29 1.10 24.75 -7.15
C PHE A 29 0.97 23.35 -6.57
N ILE A 30 1.74 22.38 -7.08
CA ILE A 30 1.74 21.01 -6.56
C ILE A 30 2.25 21.01 -5.10
N PHE A 31 3.34 21.73 -4.82
CA PHE A 31 3.90 21.82 -3.48
C PHE A 31 2.92 22.43 -2.48
N LEU A 32 2.26 23.52 -2.85
CA LEU A 32 1.25 24.17 -2.00
C LEU A 32 -0.01 23.31 -1.82
N CYS A 33 -0.43 22.56 -2.84
CA CYS A 33 -1.51 21.57 -2.70
C CYS A 33 -1.15 20.50 -1.66
N VAL A 34 0.09 19.98 -1.70
CA VAL A 34 0.56 18.96 -0.75
C VAL A 34 0.60 19.53 0.67
N ILE A 35 1.14 20.74 0.86
CA ILE A 35 1.19 21.40 2.17
C ILE A 35 -0.22 21.67 2.70
N PHE A 36 -1.10 22.23 1.87
CA PHE A 36 -2.46 22.54 2.25
C PHE A 36 -3.20 21.27 2.70
N SER A 37 -3.05 20.19 1.96
CA SER A 37 -3.66 18.92 2.31
C SER A 37 -3.06 18.27 3.54
N ALA A 38 -1.74 18.35 3.73
CA ALA A 38 -1.09 17.87 4.95
C ALA A 38 -1.56 18.64 6.18
N TRP A 39 -1.65 19.96 6.08
CA TRP A 39 -2.17 20.81 7.15
C TRP A 39 -3.64 20.50 7.43
N GLN A 40 -4.46 20.31 6.40
CA GLN A 40 -5.87 19.99 6.57
C GLN A 40 -6.09 18.59 7.16
N LEU A 41 -5.24 17.63 6.81
CA LEU A 41 -5.22 16.30 7.41
C LEU A 41 -4.82 16.38 8.89
N TRP A 42 -3.83 17.22 9.23
CA TRP A 42 -3.41 17.48 10.60
C TRP A 42 -4.52 18.15 11.42
N GLU A 43 -5.19 19.14 10.85
CA GLU A 43 -6.21 19.90 11.56
C GLU A 43 -7.47 19.07 11.86
N ASN A 44 -7.85 18.19 10.92
CA ASN A 44 -9.01 17.31 11.06
C ASN A 44 -8.61 15.87 11.43
N HIS A 45 -7.39 15.65 11.92
CA HIS A 45 -6.83 14.31 12.12
C HIS A 45 -7.70 13.43 13.04
N SER A 46 -8.31 14.00 14.08
CA SER A 46 -9.14 13.27 15.03
C SER A 46 -10.40 12.72 14.35
N GLU A 47 -11.13 13.57 13.62
CA GLU A 47 -12.36 13.20 12.92
C GLU A 47 -12.09 12.28 11.71
N ILE A 48 -11.03 12.58 10.96
CA ILE A 48 -10.55 11.74 9.85
C ILE A 48 -10.12 10.38 10.37
N SER A 49 -9.37 10.31 11.47
CA SER A 49 -8.92 9.02 12.03
C SER A 49 -10.09 8.15 12.49
N ILE A 50 -11.19 8.74 12.99
CA ILE A 50 -12.39 8.01 13.41
C ILE A 50 -13.11 7.44 12.18
N LYS A 51 -13.34 8.25 11.15
CA LYS A 51 -13.97 7.82 9.89
C LYS A 51 -13.11 6.78 9.18
N PHE A 52 -11.81 7.02 9.09
CA PHE A 52 -10.83 6.12 8.48
C PHE A 52 -10.71 4.81 9.26
N LYS A 53 -10.70 4.82 10.60
CA LYS A 53 -10.74 3.58 11.41
C LYS A 53 -11.98 2.74 11.12
N TRP A 54 -13.13 3.36 10.90
CA TRP A 54 -14.36 2.67 10.53
C TRP A 54 -14.29 2.07 9.13
N THR A 55 -13.84 2.82 8.14
CA THR A 55 -13.65 2.33 6.77
C THR A 55 -12.58 1.23 6.71
N TRP A 56 -11.48 1.38 7.47
CA TRP A 56 -10.40 0.41 7.59
C TRP A 56 -10.84 -0.87 8.26
N LYS A 57 -11.58 -0.77 9.38
CA LYS A 57 -12.22 -1.93 10.01
C LYS A 57 -13.15 -2.62 9.01
N LEU A 58 -14.13 -1.93 8.44
CA LEU A 58 -15.09 -2.56 7.52
C LEU A 58 -14.44 -3.21 6.29
N PHE A 59 -13.36 -2.64 5.78
CA PHE A 59 -12.72 -3.11 4.55
C PHE A 59 -11.70 -4.23 4.80
N VAL A 60 -10.76 -4.00 5.74
CA VAL A 60 -9.71 -4.98 6.11
C VAL A 60 -10.28 -6.11 6.98
N SER A 61 -11.35 -5.87 7.74
CA SER A 61 -12.03 -6.91 8.51
C SER A 61 -13.19 -7.59 7.75
N SER A 62 -13.40 -7.28 6.46
CA SER A 62 -14.30 -8.12 5.68
C SER A 62 -13.59 -9.46 5.45
N ALA A 63 -14.15 -10.53 6.01
CA ALA A 63 -13.60 -11.88 5.84
C ALA A 63 -13.41 -12.23 4.36
N LEU A 64 -14.26 -11.68 3.48
CA LEU A 64 -14.16 -11.79 2.03
C LEU A 64 -12.88 -11.14 1.46
N ALA A 65 -12.53 -9.91 1.86
CA ALA A 65 -11.31 -9.27 1.38
C ALA A 65 -10.07 -10.03 1.83
N LEU A 66 -10.00 -10.45 3.10
CA LEU A 66 -8.89 -11.27 3.59
C LEU A 66 -8.81 -12.63 2.89
N PHE A 67 -9.96 -13.23 2.59
CA PHE A 67 -10.01 -14.49 1.85
C PHE A 67 -9.48 -14.34 0.41
N ILE A 68 -9.94 -13.33 -0.32
CA ILE A 68 -9.45 -13.04 -1.67
C ILE A 68 -7.95 -12.68 -1.64
N ALA A 69 -7.53 -11.85 -0.69
CA ALA A 69 -6.12 -11.48 -0.50
C ALA A 69 -5.24 -12.70 -0.21
N LYS A 70 -5.75 -13.68 0.56
CA LYS A 70 -5.06 -14.95 0.81
C LYS A 70 -4.90 -15.78 -0.47
N ILE A 71 -5.95 -15.89 -1.28
CA ILE A 71 -5.87 -16.59 -2.59
C ILE A 71 -4.81 -15.94 -3.49
N ILE A 72 -4.83 -14.61 -3.60
CA ILE A 72 -3.84 -13.85 -4.38
C ILE A 72 -2.43 -14.08 -3.82
N SER A 73 -2.27 -14.15 -2.50
CA SER A 73 -0.98 -14.38 -1.85
C SER A 73 -0.43 -15.78 -2.13
N ILE A 74 -1.27 -16.80 -2.09
CA ILE A 74 -0.89 -18.17 -2.49
C ILE A 74 -0.46 -18.17 -3.95
N HIS A 75 -1.28 -17.57 -4.82
CA HIS A 75 -0.97 -17.50 -6.25
C HIS A 75 0.33 -16.74 -6.52
N HIS A 76 0.62 -15.64 -5.80
CA HIS A 76 1.85 -14.87 -5.93
C HIS A 76 3.09 -15.73 -5.73
N PHE A 77 3.19 -16.43 -4.59
CA PHE A 77 4.36 -17.27 -4.29
C PHE A 77 4.42 -18.54 -5.15
N ASN A 78 3.27 -19.14 -5.46
CA ASN A 78 3.20 -20.31 -6.33
C ASN A 78 3.62 -19.97 -7.77
N HIS A 79 3.11 -18.88 -8.33
CA HIS A 79 3.46 -18.45 -9.69
C HIS A 79 4.91 -17.94 -9.79
N LYS A 80 5.37 -17.16 -8.82
CA LYS A 80 6.71 -16.54 -8.87
C LYS A 80 7.84 -17.51 -8.53
N TYR A 81 7.60 -18.46 -7.62
CA TYR A 81 8.65 -19.34 -7.11
C TYR A 81 8.36 -20.84 -7.31
N GLY A 82 7.14 -21.23 -7.69
CA GLY A 82 6.76 -22.63 -7.85
C GLY A 82 6.56 -23.38 -6.53
N ILE A 83 6.46 -22.67 -5.41
CA ILE A 83 6.37 -23.29 -4.08
C ILE A 83 4.95 -23.79 -3.84
N TYR A 84 4.82 -25.04 -3.37
CA TYR A 84 3.51 -25.59 -2.99
C TYR A 84 2.90 -24.87 -1.77
N PRO A 85 1.57 -24.67 -1.76
CA PRO A 85 0.89 -23.94 -0.68
C PRO A 85 1.10 -24.52 0.72
N GLU A 86 1.38 -25.82 0.83
CA GLU A 86 1.61 -26.52 2.09
C GLU A 86 2.90 -26.06 2.82
N TYR A 87 3.86 -25.49 2.09
CA TYR A 87 5.10 -24.94 2.67
C TYR A 87 5.02 -23.44 2.95
N LEU A 88 3.84 -22.83 2.73
CA LEU A 88 3.64 -21.40 2.86
C LEU A 88 2.64 -21.14 3.99
N ASN A 89 3.04 -20.37 5.00
CA ASN A 89 2.14 -19.98 6.09
C ASN A 89 2.36 -18.52 6.51
N TYR A 90 3.53 -18.23 7.08
CA TYR A 90 3.94 -16.89 7.47
C TYR A 90 4.07 -15.98 6.25
N SER A 91 4.63 -16.47 5.14
CA SER A 91 4.74 -15.69 3.90
C SER A 91 3.38 -15.26 3.38
N ILE A 92 2.43 -16.21 3.27
CA ILE A 92 1.06 -15.92 2.86
C ILE A 92 0.41 -14.94 3.83
N SER A 93 0.59 -15.10 5.14
CA SER A 93 -0.03 -14.23 6.14
C SER A 93 0.44 -12.78 6.01
N VAL A 94 1.75 -12.56 5.87
CA VAL A 94 2.33 -11.24 5.63
C VAL A 94 1.84 -10.66 4.31
N TRP A 95 1.88 -11.46 3.24
CA TRP A 95 1.48 -11.01 1.91
C TRP A 95 -0.03 -10.75 1.79
N THR A 96 -0.84 -11.44 2.58
CA THR A 96 -2.30 -11.22 2.67
C THR A 96 -2.57 -9.82 3.22
N ILE A 97 -1.83 -9.37 4.23
CA ILE A 97 -1.96 -8.02 4.77
C ILE A 97 -1.54 -6.99 3.73
N ILE A 98 -0.41 -7.19 3.05
CA ILE A 98 0.08 -6.28 2.00
C ILE A 98 -0.98 -6.17 0.88
N THR A 99 -1.48 -7.31 0.41
CA THR A 99 -2.51 -7.36 -0.65
C THR A 99 -3.81 -6.72 -0.19
N ALA A 100 -4.26 -6.98 1.04
CA ALA A 100 -5.47 -6.37 1.58
C ALA A 100 -5.36 -4.83 1.66
N ILE A 101 -4.17 -4.29 1.96
CA ILE A 101 -3.92 -2.85 1.92
C ILE A 101 -4.07 -2.31 0.50
N THR A 102 -3.62 -3.04 -0.54
CA THR A 102 -3.76 -2.57 -1.93
C THR A 102 -5.22 -2.44 -2.37
N PHE A 103 -6.15 -3.17 -1.74
CA PHE A 103 -7.56 -3.02 -2.06
C PHE A 103 -8.09 -1.59 -1.75
N LEU A 104 -7.39 -0.79 -0.92
CA LEU A 104 -7.70 0.63 -0.72
C LEU A 104 -7.68 1.46 -2.01
N THR A 105 -7.02 0.97 -3.05
CA THR A 105 -7.02 1.62 -4.36
C THR A 105 -8.44 1.88 -4.86
N LEU A 106 -9.36 0.91 -4.69
CA LEU A 106 -10.76 1.05 -5.12
C LEU A 106 -11.52 2.17 -4.39
N PRO A 107 -11.62 2.20 -3.04
CA PRO A 107 -12.29 3.30 -2.36
C PRO A 107 -11.59 4.64 -2.59
N ILE A 108 -10.26 4.69 -2.70
CA ILE A 108 -9.54 5.94 -3.01
C ILE A 108 -9.93 6.46 -4.39
N LEU A 109 -9.91 5.61 -5.42
CA LEU A 109 -10.32 5.99 -6.78
C LEU A 109 -11.80 6.42 -6.84
N TRP A 110 -12.67 5.72 -6.11
CA TRP A 110 -14.08 6.10 -5.99
C TRP A 110 -14.25 7.48 -5.35
N HIS A 111 -13.51 7.78 -4.29
CA HIS A 111 -13.54 9.08 -3.63
C HIS A 111 -12.98 10.19 -4.53
N ILE A 112 -11.94 9.93 -5.32
CA ILE A 112 -11.44 10.87 -6.33
C ILE A 112 -12.55 11.19 -7.35
N LEU A 113 -13.18 10.17 -7.93
CA LEU A 113 -14.25 10.35 -8.91
C LEU A 113 -15.42 11.15 -8.32
N LYS A 114 -15.85 10.80 -7.09
CA LYS A 114 -16.91 11.52 -6.38
C LYS A 114 -16.56 12.99 -6.19
N LEU A 115 -15.36 13.31 -5.71
CA LEU A 115 -14.91 14.70 -5.52
C LEU A 115 -14.85 15.48 -6.84
N MET A 116 -14.44 14.84 -7.93
CA MET A 116 -14.41 15.46 -9.25
C MET A 116 -15.82 15.77 -9.78
N ILE A 117 -16.76 14.83 -9.66
CA ILE A 117 -18.17 15.02 -10.06
C ILE A 117 -18.81 16.14 -9.23
N GLU A 118 -18.67 16.08 -7.90
CA GLU A 118 -19.24 17.10 -7.04
C GLU A 118 -18.53 18.45 -7.16
N GLY A 119 -17.26 18.47 -7.57
CA GLY A 119 -16.50 19.68 -7.87
C GLY A 119 -16.98 20.36 -9.14
N ARG A 120 -17.35 19.60 -10.18
CA ARG A 120 -17.85 20.14 -11.45
C ARG A 120 -19.12 20.97 -11.30
N ASN A 121 -20.00 20.59 -10.39
CA ASN A 121 -21.29 21.26 -10.16
C ASN A 121 -21.24 22.31 -9.05
N ALA A 122 -20.07 22.55 -8.44
CA ALA A 122 -19.91 23.45 -7.31
C ALA A 122 -19.49 24.86 -7.73
N PRO A 123 -19.81 25.90 -6.91
CA PRO A 123 -19.25 27.24 -7.07
C PRO A 123 -17.72 27.19 -7.09
N LEU A 124 -17.09 28.13 -7.80
CA LEU A 124 -15.65 28.12 -8.15
C LEU A 124 -14.73 27.82 -6.95
N PHE A 125 -14.93 28.47 -5.81
CA PHE A 125 -14.15 28.22 -4.58
C PHE A 125 -14.36 26.81 -4.00
N LYS A 126 -15.60 26.31 -3.97
CA LYS A 126 -15.91 24.94 -3.49
C LYS A 126 -15.40 23.88 -4.46
N SER A 127 -15.46 24.15 -5.76
CA SER A 127 -14.90 23.30 -6.82
C SER A 127 -13.40 23.14 -6.64
N PHE A 128 -12.68 24.25 -6.44
CA PHE A 128 -11.24 24.25 -6.25
C PHE A 128 -10.81 23.50 -4.99
N LYS A 129 -11.51 23.70 -3.87
CA LYS A 129 -11.30 22.94 -2.62
C LYS A 129 -11.41 21.43 -2.87
N LYS A 130 -12.44 20.98 -3.59
CA LYS A 130 -12.61 19.56 -3.95
C LYS A 130 -11.50 19.06 -4.88
N GLY A 131 -11.04 19.89 -5.81
CA GLY A 131 -9.91 19.59 -6.68
C GLY A 131 -8.61 19.32 -5.90
N ILE A 132 -8.29 20.13 -4.90
CA ILE A 132 -7.09 19.92 -4.06
C ILE A 132 -7.16 18.57 -3.32
N TYR A 133 -8.30 18.23 -2.75
CA TYR A 133 -8.48 16.91 -2.11
C TYR A 133 -8.34 15.76 -3.11
N ALA A 134 -8.91 15.89 -4.30
CA ALA A 134 -8.79 14.88 -5.34
C ALA A 134 -7.32 14.66 -5.75
N ILE A 135 -6.54 15.73 -5.92
CA ILE A 135 -5.09 15.66 -6.21
C ILE A 135 -4.35 14.93 -5.08
N THR A 136 -4.72 15.19 -3.83
CA THR A 136 -4.06 14.57 -2.66
C THR A 136 -4.33 13.07 -2.60
N LEU A 137 -5.58 12.66 -2.81
CA LEU A 137 -5.94 11.26 -2.91
C LEU A 137 -5.22 10.57 -4.08
N LEU A 138 -5.03 11.27 -5.20
CA LEU A 138 -4.30 10.77 -6.36
C LEU A 138 -2.81 10.55 -6.04
N ILE A 139 -2.19 11.46 -5.28
CA ILE A 139 -0.81 11.29 -4.78
C ILE A 139 -0.73 10.07 -3.84
N MET A 140 -1.65 9.94 -2.87
CA MET A 140 -1.69 8.78 -1.97
C MET A 140 -1.87 7.47 -2.74
N TRP A 141 -2.74 7.45 -3.74
CA TRP A 141 -2.92 6.28 -4.62
C TRP A 141 -1.61 5.91 -5.33
N GLY A 142 -0.90 6.89 -5.89
CA GLY A 142 0.41 6.66 -6.51
C GLY A 142 1.47 6.13 -5.54
N LEU A 143 1.46 6.59 -4.29
CA LEU A 143 2.35 6.09 -3.24
C LEU A 143 2.03 4.63 -2.86
N ILE A 144 0.74 4.25 -2.79
CA ILE A 144 0.32 2.87 -2.52
C ILE A 144 0.83 1.92 -3.61
N ILE A 145 0.70 2.31 -4.88
CA ILE A 145 1.22 1.51 -6.02
C ILE A 145 2.73 1.34 -5.92
N LYS A 146 3.47 2.44 -5.74
CA LYS A 146 4.93 2.38 -5.61
C LYS A 146 5.38 1.56 -4.40
N ALA A 147 4.65 1.62 -3.29
CA ALA A 147 4.94 0.82 -2.11
C ALA A 147 4.74 -0.68 -2.37
N TYR A 148 3.69 -1.05 -3.13
CA TYR A 148 3.48 -2.44 -3.52
C TYR A 148 4.60 -2.94 -4.43
N ASP A 149 4.97 -2.17 -5.48
CA ASP A 149 6.08 -2.53 -6.36
C ASP A 149 7.36 -2.75 -5.55
N LYS A 150 7.64 -1.84 -4.61
CA LYS A 150 8.81 -1.98 -3.73
C LYS A 150 8.73 -3.21 -2.83
N ALA A 151 7.54 -3.54 -2.30
CA ALA A 151 7.35 -4.74 -1.48
C ALA A 151 7.63 -6.04 -2.26
N THR A 152 7.33 -6.09 -3.56
CA THR A 152 7.61 -7.26 -4.41
C THR A 152 9.11 -7.56 -4.59
N GLU A 153 9.99 -6.58 -4.38
CA GLU A 153 11.44 -6.79 -4.38
C GLU A 153 11.92 -7.54 -3.14
N TYR A 154 11.17 -7.45 -2.03
CA TYR A 154 11.50 -7.99 -0.72
C TYR A 154 10.62 -9.18 -0.30
N ASP A 155 9.81 -9.72 -1.21
CA ASP A 155 8.87 -10.82 -0.93
C ASP A 155 9.55 -12.14 -0.53
N ARG A 156 10.86 -12.27 -0.73
CA ARG A 156 11.68 -13.39 -0.25
C ARG A 156 11.90 -13.40 1.26
N TRP A 157 11.82 -12.24 1.92
CA TRP A 157 11.96 -12.14 3.38
C TRP A 157 10.90 -12.95 4.13
N PRO A 158 9.60 -12.81 3.82
CA PRO A 158 8.56 -13.65 4.41
C PRO A 158 8.77 -15.16 4.18
N LEU A 159 9.31 -15.58 3.02
CA LEU A 159 9.61 -17.00 2.76
C LEU A 159 10.67 -17.56 3.69
N MET A 160 11.61 -16.73 4.14
CA MET A 160 12.64 -17.15 5.10
C MET A 160 12.03 -17.48 6.48
N LEU A 161 10.90 -16.87 6.85
CA LEU A 161 10.17 -17.18 8.07
C LEU A 161 9.52 -18.57 7.99
N ASP A 162 8.94 -18.91 6.84
CA ASP A 162 8.39 -20.25 6.62
C ASP A 162 9.48 -21.31 6.71
N ALA A 163 10.59 -21.07 6.02
CA ALA A 163 11.77 -21.93 6.02
C ALA A 163 12.39 -22.12 7.42
N TYR A 164 12.37 -21.08 8.25
CA TYR A 164 12.82 -21.16 9.64
C TYR A 164 11.85 -21.97 10.52
N SER A 165 10.54 -21.83 10.28
CA SER A 165 9.52 -22.51 11.08
C SER A 165 9.46 -24.01 10.83
N TYR A 166 9.61 -24.44 9.58
CA TYR A 166 9.62 -25.83 9.19
C TYR A 166 10.34 -25.99 7.85
N SER A 167 11.34 -26.88 7.83
CA SER A 167 12.04 -27.27 6.60
C SER A 167 12.37 -28.75 6.64
N ASP A 168 11.88 -29.49 5.66
CA ASP A 168 12.18 -30.89 5.40
C ASP A 168 13.26 -31.06 4.30
N CYS A 169 13.92 -29.96 3.94
CA CYS A 169 15.00 -29.94 2.97
C CYS A 169 16.32 -30.34 3.63
N LYS A 170 17.02 -31.32 3.06
CA LYS A 170 18.37 -31.69 3.54
C LYS A 170 19.35 -30.64 3.06
N THR A 171 19.95 -29.89 3.98
CA THR A 171 20.99 -28.90 3.67
C THR A 171 22.34 -29.38 4.15
N SER A 172 23.39 -29.16 3.36
CA SER A 172 24.73 -29.65 3.67
C SER A 172 25.47 -28.82 4.73
N GLN A 173 24.95 -27.63 5.12
CA GLN A 173 25.71 -26.66 5.92
C GLN A 173 24.85 -25.81 6.89
N GLY A 174 23.66 -26.29 7.31
CA GLY A 174 22.80 -25.52 8.23
C GLY A 174 22.22 -24.24 7.61
N SER A 175 22.29 -24.09 6.29
CA SER A 175 21.62 -23.02 5.55
C SER A 175 20.11 -23.17 5.66
N ILE A 176 19.39 -22.05 5.74
CA ILE A 176 17.92 -22.03 5.69
C ILE A 176 17.49 -22.42 4.28
N ALA A 177 16.52 -23.33 4.17
CA ALA A 177 15.97 -23.77 2.89
C ALA A 177 14.46 -24.00 2.97
N ILE A 178 13.76 -23.83 1.86
CA ILE A 178 12.32 -24.09 1.72
C ILE A 178 12.07 -25.06 0.58
N ARG A 179 11.13 -25.98 0.77
CA ARG A 179 10.74 -26.92 -0.28
C ARG A 179 9.95 -26.18 -1.35
N LYS A 180 10.29 -26.44 -2.62
CA LYS A 180 9.53 -25.96 -3.77
C LYS A 180 8.48 -26.99 -4.16
N ASP A 181 8.94 -28.23 -4.38
CA ASP A 181 8.15 -29.39 -4.79
C ASP A 181 8.73 -30.71 -4.22
N ASP A 182 8.23 -31.86 -4.69
CA ASP A 182 8.64 -33.18 -4.21
C ASP A 182 10.12 -33.51 -4.48
N THR A 183 10.77 -32.78 -5.39
CA THR A 183 12.13 -33.08 -5.88
C THR A 183 13.16 -31.99 -5.62
N THR A 184 12.71 -30.75 -5.37
CA THR A 184 13.59 -29.58 -5.31
C THR A 184 13.33 -28.69 -4.09
N CYS A 185 14.38 -28.03 -3.64
CA CYS A 185 14.37 -27.05 -2.57
C CYS A 185 15.09 -25.77 -3.00
N TYR A 186 14.74 -24.65 -2.39
CA TYR A 186 15.50 -23.40 -2.47
C TYR A 186 16.33 -23.22 -1.21
N ARG A 187 17.63 -22.98 -1.36
CA ARG A 187 18.48 -22.47 -0.28
C ARG A 187 18.52 -20.95 -0.33
N PHE A 188 18.43 -20.29 0.82
CA PHE A 188 18.55 -18.85 0.93
C PHE A 188 20.03 -18.43 1.01
N ILE A 189 20.40 -17.42 0.21
CA ILE A 189 21.73 -16.83 0.19
C ILE A 189 21.59 -15.35 0.51
N LEU A 190 22.32 -14.89 1.53
CA LEU A 190 22.32 -13.48 1.89
C LEU A 190 23.40 -12.76 1.08
N SER A 191 22.97 -11.86 0.18
CA SER A 191 23.84 -11.02 -0.63
C SER A 191 23.92 -9.60 -0.05
N TYR A 192 25.13 -9.07 0.08
CA TYR A 192 25.37 -7.70 0.54
C TYR A 192 24.74 -6.67 -0.44
N PRO A 193 24.08 -5.58 0.03
CA PRO A 193 24.02 -5.11 1.41
C PRO A 193 22.80 -5.56 2.24
N LEU A 194 21.84 -6.32 1.70
CA LEU A 194 20.64 -6.87 2.41
C LEU A 194 19.67 -7.57 1.43
N LYS A 195 20.17 -8.15 0.33
CA LYS A 195 19.34 -8.87 -0.65
C LYS A 195 19.31 -10.35 -0.31
N ILE A 196 18.11 -10.93 -0.34
CA ILE A 196 17.95 -12.37 -0.25
C ILE A 196 17.89 -12.93 -1.66
N GLU A 197 18.78 -13.85 -1.96
CA GLU A 197 18.75 -14.68 -3.15
C GLU A 197 18.28 -16.09 -2.77
N MET A 198 17.69 -16.77 -3.74
CA MET A 198 17.28 -18.16 -3.60
C MET A 198 17.93 -18.97 -4.70
N GLN A 199 18.58 -20.06 -4.32
CA GLN A 199 19.19 -20.99 -5.26
C GLN A 199 18.50 -22.34 -5.17
N GLU A 200 18.04 -22.83 -6.32
CA GLU A 200 17.42 -24.14 -6.43
C GLU A 200 18.47 -25.25 -6.35
N TYR A 201 18.14 -26.33 -5.66
CA TYR A 201 18.96 -27.54 -5.61
C TYR A 201 18.07 -28.79 -5.44
N PRO A 202 18.51 -29.95 -5.97
CA PRO A 202 17.75 -31.19 -5.84
C PRO A 202 17.77 -31.70 -4.39
N SER A 203 16.59 -31.99 -3.85
CA SER A 203 16.40 -32.58 -2.53
C SER A 203 15.07 -33.32 -2.49
N PRO A 204 15.05 -34.60 -2.93
CA PRO A 204 13.85 -35.43 -2.91
C PRO A 204 13.22 -35.48 -1.52
N LYS A 205 11.89 -35.50 -1.48
CA LYS A 205 11.13 -35.68 -0.23
C LYS A 205 11.54 -37.02 0.43
N PRO A 206 11.80 -37.03 1.75
CA PRO A 206 12.18 -38.26 2.47
C PRO A 206 11.04 -39.28 2.54
#